data_AF-A0A939AUQ6-F1
#
_entry.id   AF-A0A939AUQ6-F1
#
_cell.length_a   1.000
_cell.length_b   1.000
_cell.length_c   1.000
_cell.angle_alpha   90.00
_cell.angle_beta   90.00
_cell.angle_gamma   90.00
#
_symmetry.space_group_name_H-M   'P 1'
#
loop_
_entity.id
_entity.type
_entity.pdbx_description
1 polymer ?
#
loop_
_entity_poly.entity_id
_entity_poly.type
_entity_poly.pdbx_seq_one_letter_code
_entity_poly.pdbx_strand_id
1 'polypeptide(L)'
;MRRHVHLAPMVLMLCLLLLGPHAQAGPQGLPNLPACKDLAFSTEEDFLSQGPTPPDGNPIISDGDLLGLNHAVCARNRELLASWQVQPDLGLDAVDVVIADAQRGLVAFSTELDDPAGRFKAGDLLTTNGAIIPNVTLLSRFQVGRDLGLDGLHFTGAPQQIVAFLDAAAKIRRDEWLANPGQLVTLLNRYEVDIWFSTEGTELQAAVTPILDGHVLSARLGAVVVNQADLLPVTAPAGIPNRGVDFGLDALAASRRGTLETIRFSTEILFRGTPGFTDGDVLKKGDGIETTNSALVAPFEPKARFLGLDALYINLDPAVNWDRYLPYILKHALRLAE
;
A
#
# COMPACT_ATOMS: atom_id res chain seq x y z
N MET A 1 71.44 8.93 3.66
CA MET A 1 70.49 7.82 3.86
C MET A 1 69.11 8.23 3.34
N ARG A 2 68.77 7.89 2.09
CA ARG A 2 67.43 8.11 1.52
C ARG A 2 66.54 6.92 1.90
N ARG A 3 65.52 7.14 2.72
CA ARG A 3 64.50 6.14 3.04
C ARG A 3 63.54 6.03 1.86
N HIS A 4 63.61 4.92 1.15
CA HIS A 4 62.62 4.54 0.16
C HIS A 4 61.44 3.82 0.82
N VAL A 5 60.25 4.35 0.56
CA VAL A 5 59.04 3.63 0.12
C VAL A 5 58.38 2.64 1.10
N HIS A 6 57.21 3.04 1.61
CA HIS A 6 56.10 2.13 1.94
C HIS A 6 54.76 2.57 1.30
N LEU A 7 54.76 3.47 0.31
CA LEU A 7 53.50 3.92 -0.31
C LEU A 7 52.83 2.84 -1.18
N ALA A 8 53.60 1.95 -1.80
CA ALA A 8 53.09 0.94 -2.72
C ALA A 8 52.13 -0.09 -2.09
N PRO A 9 52.40 -0.70 -0.91
CA PRO A 9 51.46 -1.67 -0.32
C PRO A 9 50.15 -1.01 0.18
N MET A 10 50.19 0.26 0.57
CA MET A 10 49.01 0.97 1.08
C MET A 10 48.02 1.34 -0.04
N VAL A 11 48.52 1.72 -1.22
CA VAL A 11 47.68 1.98 -2.40
C VAL A 11 47.07 0.69 -2.95
N LEU A 12 47.81 -0.43 -2.94
CA LEU A 12 47.30 -1.72 -3.41
C LEU A 12 46.20 -2.28 -2.49
N MET A 13 46.31 -2.08 -1.17
CA MET A 13 45.30 -2.48 -0.19
C MET A 13 44.02 -1.63 -0.30
N LEU A 14 44.15 -0.34 -0.64
CA LEU A 14 43.00 0.54 -0.88
C LEU A 14 42.25 0.19 -2.19
N CYS A 15 42.97 -0.20 -3.24
CA CYS A 15 42.35 -0.65 -4.49
C CYS A 15 41.64 -2.01 -4.35
N LEU A 16 42.13 -2.90 -3.48
CA LEU A 16 41.48 -4.20 -3.21
C LEU A 16 40.19 -4.06 -2.39
N LEU A 17 40.07 -3.03 -1.54
CA LEU A 17 38.83 -2.70 -0.83
C LEU A 17 37.75 -2.11 -1.76
N LEU A 18 38.14 -1.45 -2.85
CA LEU A 18 37.23 -0.87 -3.84
C LEU A 18 36.77 -1.88 -4.92
N LEU A 19 37.41 -3.05 -4.99
CA LEU A 19 37.08 -4.12 -5.95
C LEU A 19 36.33 -5.29 -5.31
N GLY A 20 35.95 -5.18 -4.03
CA GLY A 20 35.03 -6.13 -3.41
C GLY A 20 33.71 -6.13 -4.19
N PRO A 21 33.14 -7.29 -4.55
CA PRO A 21 31.82 -7.34 -5.14
C PRO A 21 30.89 -6.56 -4.22
N HIS A 22 30.28 -5.50 -4.74
CA HIS A 22 29.15 -4.89 -4.08
C HIS A 22 28.11 -5.99 -4.01
N ALA A 23 28.00 -6.63 -2.84
CA ALA A 23 26.85 -7.43 -2.54
C ALA A 23 25.68 -6.48 -2.76
N GLN A 24 24.90 -6.72 -3.81
CA GLN A 24 23.56 -6.17 -3.88
C GLN A 24 22.95 -6.53 -2.53
N ALA A 25 22.65 -5.51 -1.72
CA ALA A 25 21.89 -5.72 -0.52
C ALA A 25 20.62 -6.44 -0.98
N GLY A 26 20.52 -7.73 -0.66
CA GLY A 26 19.26 -8.44 -0.82
C GLY A 26 18.18 -7.69 -0.03
N PRO A 27 16.91 -7.84 -0.39
CA PRO A 27 15.83 -7.21 0.38
C PRO A 27 16.05 -7.52 1.86
N GLN A 28 16.26 -6.46 2.66
CA GLN A 28 16.28 -6.61 4.10
C GLN A 28 14.87 -7.07 4.48
N GLY A 29 14.78 -8.24 5.12
CA GLY A 29 13.49 -8.77 5.55
C GLY A 29 12.77 -7.77 6.46
N LEU A 30 11.44 -7.83 6.48
CA LEU A 30 10.60 -7.05 7.38
C LEU A 30 10.20 -7.96 8.56
N PRO A 31 11.03 -8.06 9.62
CA PRO A 31 10.90 -9.12 10.62
C PRO A 31 9.56 -9.09 11.37
N ASN A 32 8.97 -7.90 11.53
CA ASN A 32 7.72 -7.71 12.26
C ASN A 32 6.47 -7.72 11.36
N LEU A 33 6.64 -7.82 10.03
CA LEU A 33 5.52 -7.81 9.09
C LEU A 33 4.46 -8.90 9.33
N PRO A 34 4.79 -10.12 9.82
CA PRO A 34 3.77 -11.12 10.15
C PRO A 34 2.70 -10.64 11.14
N ALA A 35 2.98 -9.60 11.94
CA ALA A 35 1.99 -9.00 12.84
C ALA A 35 0.88 -8.24 12.09
N CYS A 36 1.13 -7.84 10.84
CA CYS A 36 0.21 -7.15 9.94
C CYS A 36 -0.47 -8.06 8.92
N LYS A 37 -0.41 -9.38 9.11
CA LYS A 37 -0.96 -10.35 8.14
C LYS A 37 -2.48 -10.25 7.96
N ASP A 38 -3.20 -9.84 9.00
CA ASP A 38 -4.66 -9.81 9.06
C ASP A 38 -5.21 -8.39 8.88
N LEU A 39 -4.50 -7.39 9.41
CA LEU A 39 -4.80 -5.97 9.29
C LEU A 39 -3.51 -5.17 9.41
N ALA A 40 -3.37 -4.16 8.55
CA ALA A 40 -2.31 -3.18 8.60
C ALA A 40 -2.87 -1.79 8.29
N PHE A 41 -2.34 -0.73 8.89
CA PHE A 41 -2.78 0.64 8.64
C PHE A 41 -1.68 1.66 8.92
N SER A 42 -1.86 2.89 8.47
CA SER A 42 -1.10 4.06 8.93
C SER A 42 -2.06 5.17 9.38
N THR A 43 -1.54 6.19 10.06
CA THR A 43 -2.32 7.36 10.49
C THR A 43 -1.87 8.61 9.74
N GLU A 44 -2.76 9.60 9.57
CA GLU A 44 -2.42 10.85 8.86
C GLU A 44 -1.36 11.69 9.58
N GLU A 45 -1.17 11.50 10.89
CA GLU A 45 -0.20 12.26 11.66
C GLU A 45 0.69 11.42 12.56
N ASP A 46 1.94 11.86 12.69
CA ASP A 46 2.85 11.44 13.74
C ASP A 46 2.22 11.54 15.13
N PHE A 47 2.45 10.54 15.97
CA PHE A 47 2.03 10.59 17.37
C PHE A 47 3.00 9.95 18.35
N LEU A 48 2.90 10.43 19.59
CA LEU A 48 3.58 9.83 20.72
C LEU A 48 2.70 8.73 21.33
N SER A 49 3.17 7.48 21.24
CA SER A 49 2.58 6.35 21.95
C SER A 49 2.97 6.39 23.43
N GLN A 50 1.99 6.19 24.32
CA GLN A 50 2.22 6.07 25.76
C GLN A 50 2.41 4.62 26.22
N GLY A 51 2.14 3.66 25.34
CA GLY A 51 2.35 2.24 25.61
C GLY A 51 1.61 1.34 24.62
N PRO A 52 2.06 0.08 24.47
CA PRO A 52 3.35 -0.46 24.90
C PRO A 52 4.50 0.10 24.07
N THR A 53 5.72 0.05 24.60
CA THR A 53 6.93 0.50 23.88
C THR A 53 7.12 -0.32 22.59
N PRO A 54 7.27 0.34 21.43
CA PRO A 54 7.52 -0.36 20.17
C PRO A 54 8.79 -1.23 20.21
N PRO A 55 8.92 -2.25 19.33
CA PRO A 55 10.04 -3.20 19.36
C PRO A 55 11.44 -2.55 19.27
N ASP A 56 11.55 -1.40 18.63
CA ASP A 56 12.80 -0.64 18.50
C ASP A 56 13.05 0.36 19.64
N GLY A 57 12.13 0.47 20.60
CA GLY A 57 12.22 1.39 21.73
C GLY A 57 11.82 2.83 21.44
N ASN A 58 11.50 3.20 20.18
CA ASN A 58 11.11 4.56 19.82
C ASN A 58 9.60 4.77 20.05
N PRO A 59 9.18 5.63 21.00
CA PRO A 59 7.77 5.83 21.30
C PRO A 59 7.06 6.73 20.28
N ILE A 60 7.80 7.37 19.36
CA ILE A 60 7.21 8.10 18.25
C ILE A 60 6.81 7.08 17.18
N ILE A 61 5.55 7.12 16.78
CA ILE A 61 5.00 6.42 15.63
C ILE A 61 4.77 7.50 14.58
N SER A 62 5.33 7.31 13.39
CA SER A 62 5.09 8.27 12.32
C SER A 62 3.88 7.92 11.48
N ASP A 63 3.39 8.92 10.75
CA ASP A 63 2.41 8.78 9.67
C ASP A 63 2.87 7.89 8.51
N GLY A 64 4.16 7.53 8.49
CA GLY A 64 4.74 6.58 7.53
C GLY A 64 4.90 5.15 8.04
N ASP A 65 4.57 4.86 9.30
CA ASP A 65 4.76 3.55 9.92
C ASP A 65 3.58 2.61 9.65
N LEU A 66 3.88 1.35 9.31
CA LEU A 66 2.85 0.33 9.14
C LEU A 66 2.50 -0.31 10.48
N LEU A 67 1.28 -0.06 10.94
CA LEU A 67 0.73 -0.50 12.21
C LEU A 67 -0.18 -1.70 12.05
N GLY A 68 -0.18 -2.61 13.02
CA GLY A 68 -1.02 -3.80 13.04
C GLY A 68 -1.82 -3.91 14.32
N LEU A 69 -2.59 -5.00 14.42
CA LEU A 69 -3.34 -5.32 15.62
C LEU A 69 -2.41 -5.54 16.83
N ASN A 70 -2.96 -5.34 18.03
CA ASN A 70 -2.27 -5.59 19.29
C ASN A 70 -0.92 -4.85 19.40
N HIS A 71 -0.91 -3.56 19.11
CA HIS A 71 0.24 -2.67 19.33
C HIS A 71 1.45 -2.95 18.43
N ALA A 72 1.25 -3.65 17.31
CA ALA A 72 2.34 -4.02 16.44
C ALA A 72 2.77 -2.84 15.57
N VAL A 73 4.03 -2.45 15.65
CA VAL A 73 4.69 -1.70 14.58
C VAL A 73 5.34 -2.73 13.65
N CYS A 74 4.68 -2.98 12.53
CA CYS A 74 5.03 -4.07 11.60
C CYS A 74 6.19 -3.70 10.68
N ALA A 75 6.26 -2.44 10.29
CA ALA A 75 7.39 -1.85 9.58
C ALA A 75 7.44 -0.36 9.89
N ARG A 76 8.64 0.18 10.06
CA ARG A 76 8.85 1.62 10.07
C ARG A 76 8.87 2.17 8.65
N ASN A 77 8.58 3.46 8.45
CA ASN A 77 8.64 4.10 7.12
C ASN A 77 9.99 3.85 6.41
N ARG A 78 11.10 3.99 7.16
CA ARG A 78 12.46 3.70 6.67
C ARG A 78 12.67 2.26 6.18
N GLU A 79 11.95 1.29 6.75
CA GLU A 79 12.06 -0.12 6.40
C GLU A 79 11.30 -0.39 5.09
N LEU A 80 10.15 0.26 4.90
CA LEU A 80 9.42 0.24 3.62
C LEU A 80 10.24 0.88 2.49
N LEU A 81 10.92 1.98 2.79
CA LEU A 81 11.75 2.74 1.84
C LEU A 81 13.18 2.22 1.67
N ALA A 82 13.54 1.10 2.30
CA ALA A 82 14.92 0.61 2.36
C ALA A 82 15.55 0.36 0.98
N SER A 83 14.75 -0.05 -0.01
CA SER A 83 15.18 -0.29 -1.39
C SER A 83 15.79 0.95 -2.06
N TRP A 84 15.39 2.14 -1.61
CA TRP A 84 15.91 3.42 -2.07
C TRP A 84 16.74 4.13 -1.01
N GLN A 85 17.03 3.51 0.15
CA GLN A 85 17.87 4.11 1.20
C GLN A 85 17.43 5.52 1.61
N VAL A 86 16.12 5.82 1.52
CA VAL A 86 15.56 7.09 1.97
C VAL A 86 15.67 7.14 3.49
N GLN A 87 16.15 8.28 4.00
CA GLN A 87 16.32 8.52 5.43
C GLN A 87 15.18 9.33 6.07
N PRO A 88 14.68 10.42 5.44
CA PRO A 88 13.53 11.12 6.02
C PRO A 88 12.30 10.23 6.00
N ASP A 89 11.39 10.52 6.92
CA ASP A 89 10.02 10.04 6.84
C ASP A 89 9.31 10.69 5.65
N LEU A 90 8.59 9.90 4.88
CA LEU A 90 7.82 10.38 3.74
C LEU A 90 6.31 10.15 3.89
N GLY A 91 5.82 9.70 5.04
CA GLY A 91 4.40 9.36 5.21
C GLY A 91 4.01 8.09 4.45
N LEU A 92 2.73 7.73 4.52
CA LEU A 92 2.17 6.54 3.87
C LEU A 92 0.66 6.70 3.57
N ASP A 93 0.33 7.01 2.31
CA ASP A 93 -1.06 7.35 1.89
C ASP A 93 -1.82 6.14 1.32
N ALA A 94 -1.10 5.04 1.09
CA ALA A 94 -1.75 3.83 0.62
C ALA A 94 -0.90 2.62 0.95
N VAL A 95 -1.55 1.50 1.24
CA VAL A 95 -0.84 0.26 1.52
C VAL A 95 -1.61 -0.97 1.10
N ASP A 96 -0.86 -1.96 0.63
CA ASP A 96 -1.34 -3.31 0.45
C ASP A 96 -0.26 -4.34 0.82
N VAL A 97 -0.53 -5.13 1.86
CA VAL A 97 0.37 -6.20 2.31
C VAL A 97 0.13 -7.47 1.47
N VAL A 98 0.97 -7.69 0.47
CA VAL A 98 0.87 -8.81 -0.48
C VAL A 98 1.38 -10.11 0.13
N ILE A 99 2.51 -10.07 0.85
CA ILE A 99 3.06 -11.20 1.60
C ILE A 99 3.47 -10.71 2.99
N ALA A 100 2.82 -11.21 4.03
CA ALA A 100 3.15 -10.92 5.43
C ALA A 100 4.10 -11.98 6.04
N ASP A 101 5.29 -12.11 5.46
CA ASP A 101 6.35 -13.02 5.91
C ASP A 101 7.58 -12.24 6.38
N ALA A 102 8.27 -12.73 7.43
CA ALA A 102 9.41 -12.05 8.02
C ALA A 102 10.63 -11.93 7.08
N GLN A 103 10.83 -12.90 6.18
CA GLN A 103 12.00 -12.95 5.30
C GLN A 103 11.69 -12.55 3.87
N ARG A 104 10.45 -12.75 3.44
CA ARG A 104 9.97 -12.49 2.07
C ARG A 104 8.84 -11.47 2.04
N GLY A 105 8.79 -10.59 3.03
CA GLY A 105 7.77 -9.56 3.14
C GLY A 105 7.66 -8.73 1.87
N LEU A 106 6.45 -8.63 1.33
CA LEU A 106 6.16 -7.83 0.14
C LEU A 106 5.00 -6.91 0.46
N VAL A 107 5.30 -5.62 0.50
CA VAL A 107 4.33 -4.55 0.73
C VAL A 107 4.36 -3.66 -0.51
N ALA A 108 3.19 -3.34 -1.04
CA ALA A 108 3.01 -2.28 -2.01
C ALA A 108 2.42 -1.06 -1.28
N PHE A 109 2.87 0.14 -1.62
CA PHE A 109 2.49 1.35 -0.88
C PHE A 109 2.67 2.62 -1.71
N SER A 110 2.15 3.75 -1.22
CA SER A 110 2.51 5.10 -1.65
C SER A 110 3.00 5.94 -0.48
N THR A 111 3.43 7.16 -0.74
CA THR A 111 4.00 8.09 0.26
C THR A 111 3.46 9.50 0.02
N GLU A 112 3.20 10.23 1.10
CA GLU A 112 2.73 11.63 1.10
C GLU A 112 3.72 12.57 0.44
N LEU A 113 5.01 12.29 0.61
CA LEU A 113 6.08 13.19 0.18
C LEU A 113 6.92 12.59 -0.95
N ASP A 114 7.30 13.46 -1.90
CA ASP A 114 8.29 13.16 -2.93
C ASP A 114 9.62 12.71 -2.30
N ASP A 115 10.28 11.73 -2.94
CA ASP A 115 11.67 11.41 -2.59
C ASP A 115 12.56 12.65 -2.84
N PRO A 116 13.34 13.11 -1.84
CA PRO A 116 14.18 14.30 -2.01
C PRO A 116 15.25 14.17 -3.10
N ALA A 117 15.61 12.94 -3.48
CA ALA A 117 16.54 12.68 -4.59
C ALA A 117 15.84 12.55 -5.96
N GLY A 118 14.51 12.68 -6.01
CA GLY A 118 13.71 12.68 -7.23
C GLY A 118 13.58 11.31 -7.90
N ARG A 119 13.79 10.21 -7.17
CA ARG A 119 13.72 8.85 -7.73
C ARG A 119 12.30 8.37 -7.95
N PHE A 120 11.38 8.79 -7.09
CA PHE A 120 9.93 8.59 -7.19
C PHE A 120 9.23 9.84 -6.66
N LYS A 121 7.90 9.89 -6.83
CA LYS A 121 7.05 10.97 -6.36
C LYS A 121 6.00 10.47 -5.37
N ALA A 122 5.42 11.38 -4.61
CA ALA A 122 4.15 11.14 -3.94
C ALA A 122 3.10 10.67 -4.95
N GLY A 123 2.24 9.73 -4.55
CA GLY A 123 1.26 9.09 -5.44
C GLY A 123 1.81 7.98 -6.35
N ASP A 124 3.13 7.81 -6.50
CA ASP A 124 3.70 6.66 -7.20
C ASP A 124 3.43 5.37 -6.39
N LEU A 125 3.10 4.26 -7.05
CA LEU A 125 3.01 2.95 -6.41
C LEU A 125 4.41 2.36 -6.26
N LEU A 126 4.83 2.19 -5.01
CA LEU A 126 6.09 1.63 -4.58
C LEU A 126 5.91 0.21 -4.06
N THR A 127 7.01 -0.55 -4.02
CA THR A 127 7.03 -1.86 -3.39
C THR A 127 8.35 -2.13 -2.69
N THR A 128 8.31 -2.94 -1.64
CA THR A 128 9.52 -3.30 -0.89
C THR A 128 10.54 -4.12 -1.70
N ASN A 129 10.14 -4.73 -2.84
CA ASN A 129 11.06 -5.34 -3.79
C ASN A 129 11.66 -4.36 -4.83
N GLY A 130 11.38 -3.06 -4.70
CA GLY A 130 12.00 -1.98 -5.46
C GLY A 130 11.26 -1.54 -6.73
N ALA A 131 10.06 -2.05 -7.02
CA ALA A 131 9.26 -1.52 -8.12
C ALA A 131 8.77 -0.10 -7.83
N ILE A 132 8.77 0.73 -8.88
CA ILE A 132 8.18 2.07 -8.91
C ILE A 132 7.25 2.11 -10.12
N ILE A 133 5.94 2.22 -9.91
CA ILE A 133 4.95 2.40 -10.95
C ILE A 133 4.38 3.81 -10.80
N PRO A 134 4.70 4.75 -11.72
CA PRO A 134 4.25 6.12 -11.59
C PRO A 134 2.73 6.26 -11.55
N ASN A 135 2.21 7.22 -10.78
CA ASN A 135 0.77 7.48 -10.66
C ASN A 135 0.09 7.65 -12.04
N VAL A 136 0.71 8.46 -12.92
CA VAL A 136 0.29 8.67 -14.31
C VAL A 136 0.13 7.37 -15.12
N THR A 137 0.84 6.30 -14.73
CA THR A 137 0.75 4.99 -15.36
C THR A 137 -0.54 4.28 -14.94
N LEU A 138 -0.91 4.36 -13.66
CA LEU A 138 -2.17 3.85 -13.12
C LEU A 138 -3.37 4.51 -13.83
N LEU A 139 -3.23 5.81 -14.11
CA LEU A 139 -4.25 6.63 -14.76
C LEU A 139 -4.25 6.57 -16.29
N SER A 140 -3.33 5.83 -16.92
CA SER A 140 -3.13 5.85 -18.38
C SER A 140 -4.38 5.50 -19.19
N ARG A 141 -5.23 4.60 -18.67
CA ARG A 141 -6.49 4.21 -19.32
C ARG A 141 -7.59 5.24 -19.21
N PHE A 142 -7.51 6.12 -18.21
CA PHE A 142 -8.38 7.28 -18.05
C PHE A 142 -7.91 8.49 -18.88
N GLN A 143 -6.73 8.37 -19.51
CA GLN A 143 -6.08 9.42 -20.31
C GLN A 143 -5.73 10.67 -19.49
N VAL A 144 -5.40 10.49 -18.21
CA VAL A 144 -4.91 11.58 -17.36
C VAL A 144 -3.38 11.57 -17.40
N GLY A 145 -2.80 12.67 -17.87
CA GLY A 145 -1.35 12.82 -18.09
C GLY A 145 -0.60 13.50 -16.94
N ARG A 146 -1.21 13.59 -15.76
CA ARG A 146 -0.60 14.19 -14.56
C ARG A 146 -0.84 13.29 -13.34
N ASP A 147 0.00 13.51 -12.34
CA ASP A 147 -0.15 12.89 -11.03
C ASP A 147 -1.43 13.40 -10.35
N LEU A 148 -2.18 12.50 -9.73
CA LEU A 148 -3.35 12.81 -8.91
C LEU A 148 -3.22 12.28 -7.48
N GLY A 149 -2.05 11.81 -7.04
CA GLY A 149 -1.94 11.18 -5.71
C GLY A 149 -2.48 9.75 -5.69
N LEU A 150 -2.27 9.03 -4.59
CA LEU A 150 -2.66 7.63 -4.42
C LEU A 150 -2.99 7.35 -2.96
N ASP A 151 -4.28 7.39 -2.66
CA ASP A 151 -4.79 7.44 -1.28
C ASP A 151 -5.45 6.11 -0.88
N GLY A 152 -5.46 5.16 -1.82
CA GLY A 152 -6.04 3.84 -1.62
C GLY A 152 -5.42 2.86 -2.59
N LEU A 153 -5.09 1.68 -2.10
CA LEU A 153 -4.40 0.67 -2.89
C LEU A 153 -4.86 -0.74 -2.50
N HIS A 154 -5.34 -1.49 -3.48
CA HIS A 154 -5.66 -2.89 -3.29
C HIS A 154 -5.47 -3.71 -4.57
N PHE A 155 -4.64 -4.74 -4.50
CA PHE A 155 -4.48 -5.71 -5.57
C PHE A 155 -5.58 -6.77 -5.56
N THR A 156 -6.16 -7.03 -6.74
CA THR A 156 -7.04 -8.18 -6.97
C THR A 156 -6.39 -9.18 -7.92
N GLY A 157 -6.64 -10.46 -7.72
CA GLY A 157 -6.01 -11.56 -8.44
C GLY A 157 -5.48 -12.63 -7.50
N ALA A 158 -4.95 -13.71 -8.06
CA ALA A 158 -4.33 -14.77 -7.26
C ALA A 158 -3.02 -14.25 -6.62
N PRO A 159 -2.73 -14.53 -5.34
CA PRO A 159 -1.54 -14.02 -4.65
C PRO A 159 -0.23 -14.30 -5.41
N GLN A 160 -0.09 -15.50 -6.01
CA GLN A 160 1.10 -15.86 -6.78
C GLN A 160 1.26 -15.00 -8.05
N GLN A 161 0.15 -14.60 -8.66
CA GLN A 161 0.16 -13.75 -9.84
C GLN A 161 0.45 -12.29 -9.48
N ILE A 162 -0.06 -11.80 -8.34
CA ILE A 162 0.28 -10.47 -7.82
C ILE A 162 1.79 -10.39 -7.59
N VAL A 163 2.37 -11.39 -6.92
CA VAL A 163 3.82 -11.47 -6.69
C VAL A 163 4.59 -11.49 -8.02
N ALA A 164 4.18 -12.34 -8.97
CA ALA A 164 4.83 -12.41 -10.29
C ALA A 164 4.72 -11.10 -11.09
N PHE A 165 3.59 -10.40 -10.97
CA PHE A 165 3.40 -9.06 -11.53
C PHE A 165 4.39 -8.07 -10.91
N LEU A 166 4.48 -8.00 -9.58
CA LEU A 166 5.39 -7.08 -8.88
C LEU A 166 6.86 -7.40 -9.14
N ASP A 167 7.24 -8.67 -9.25
CA ASP A 167 8.59 -9.08 -9.65
C ASP A 167 8.93 -8.69 -11.10
N ALA A 168 7.93 -8.62 -11.98
CA ALA A 168 8.10 -8.11 -13.33
C ALA A 168 8.16 -6.59 -13.36
N ALA A 169 7.34 -5.91 -12.56
CA ALA A 169 7.32 -4.46 -12.43
C ALA A 169 8.64 -3.91 -11.87
N ALA A 170 9.26 -4.61 -10.91
CA ALA A 170 10.56 -4.24 -10.31
C ALA A 170 11.72 -4.23 -11.33
N LYS A 171 11.55 -4.83 -12.50
CA LYS A 171 12.55 -4.85 -13.57
C LYS A 171 12.39 -3.70 -14.57
N ILE A 172 11.35 -2.90 -14.45
CA ILE A 172 11.04 -1.78 -15.35
C ILE A 172 11.35 -0.50 -14.60
N ARG A 173 12.22 0.33 -15.18
CA ARG A 173 12.60 1.60 -14.56
C ARG A 173 11.47 2.62 -14.67
N ARG A 174 11.44 3.57 -13.73
CA ARG A 174 10.44 4.64 -13.68
C ARG A 174 10.31 5.41 -15.00
N ASP A 175 11.42 5.75 -15.64
CA ASP A 175 11.44 6.46 -16.93
C ASP A 175 10.90 5.61 -18.09
N GLU A 176 11.06 4.29 -18.05
CA GLU A 176 10.46 3.37 -19.02
C GLU A 176 8.93 3.31 -18.88
N TRP A 177 8.41 3.34 -17.65
CA TRP A 177 6.96 3.48 -17.42
C TRP A 177 6.42 4.78 -17.99
N LEU A 178 7.08 5.91 -17.73
CA LEU A 178 6.68 7.22 -18.24
C LEU A 178 6.72 7.29 -19.77
N ALA A 179 7.70 6.63 -20.39
CA ALA A 179 7.81 6.57 -21.84
C ALA A 179 6.74 5.69 -22.50
N ASN A 180 6.25 4.67 -21.78
CA ASN A 180 5.21 3.76 -22.27
C ASN A 180 4.17 3.38 -21.18
N PRO A 181 3.27 4.31 -20.80
CA PRO A 181 2.34 4.05 -19.69
C PRO A 181 1.39 2.86 -19.95
N GLY A 182 1.06 2.59 -21.21
CA GLY A 182 0.21 1.46 -21.61
C GLY A 182 0.81 0.08 -21.33
N GLN A 183 2.11 0.00 -21.02
CA GLN A 183 2.77 -1.24 -20.62
C GLN A 183 2.15 -1.84 -19.35
N LEU A 184 1.62 -1.01 -18.44
CA LEU A 184 1.05 -1.47 -17.18
C LEU A 184 -0.13 -2.41 -17.45
N VAL A 185 -1.05 -1.99 -18.30
CA VAL A 185 -2.23 -2.77 -18.70
C VAL A 185 -1.83 -4.09 -19.35
N THR A 186 -0.72 -4.10 -20.10
CA THR A 186 -0.19 -5.34 -20.69
C THR A 186 0.26 -6.33 -19.62
N LEU A 187 0.95 -5.85 -18.57
CA LEU A 187 1.37 -6.71 -17.46
C LEU A 187 0.19 -7.15 -16.59
N LEU A 188 -0.72 -6.24 -16.24
CA LEU A 188 -1.93 -6.55 -15.48
C LEU A 188 -2.75 -7.65 -16.17
N ASN A 189 -2.94 -7.55 -17.49
CA ASN A 189 -3.62 -8.59 -18.26
C ASN A 189 -2.83 -9.91 -18.32
N ARG A 190 -1.50 -9.86 -18.47
CA ARG A 190 -0.66 -11.06 -18.53
C ARG A 190 -0.74 -11.89 -17.25
N TYR A 191 -0.75 -11.23 -16.11
CA TYR A 191 -0.79 -11.88 -14.79
C TYR A 191 -2.22 -12.03 -14.26
N GLU A 192 -3.23 -11.56 -14.99
CA GLU A 192 -4.63 -11.58 -14.54
C GLU A 192 -4.84 -10.85 -13.20
N VAL A 193 -4.09 -9.77 -12.99
CA VAL A 193 -4.13 -8.92 -11.79
C VAL A 193 -4.81 -7.60 -12.14
N ASP A 194 -5.52 -7.01 -11.18
CA ASP A 194 -5.96 -5.62 -11.25
C ASP A 194 -5.47 -4.86 -10.02
N ILE A 195 -5.33 -3.55 -10.16
CA ILE A 195 -5.05 -2.62 -9.07
C ILE A 195 -6.29 -1.76 -8.90
N TRP A 196 -6.93 -1.90 -7.75
CA TRP A 196 -7.97 -1.00 -7.30
C TRP A 196 -7.35 0.12 -6.50
N PHE A 197 -7.71 1.36 -6.81
CA PHE A 197 -7.09 2.53 -6.18
C PHE A 197 -8.03 3.73 -6.09
N SER A 198 -7.73 4.66 -5.19
CA SER A 198 -8.26 6.03 -5.14
C SER A 198 -7.14 7.05 -5.36
N THR A 199 -7.47 8.33 -5.44
CA THR A 199 -6.54 9.41 -5.77
C THR A 199 -6.91 10.66 -4.99
N GLU A 200 -5.96 11.37 -4.38
CA GLU A 200 -6.17 12.70 -3.77
C GLU A 200 -6.84 13.73 -4.70
N GLY A 201 -6.56 13.62 -6.00
CA GLY A 201 -6.96 14.60 -7.01
C GLY A 201 -8.26 14.23 -7.75
N THR A 202 -9.19 15.19 -7.82
CA THR A 202 -10.33 15.12 -8.76
C THR A 202 -9.91 15.49 -10.20
N GLU A 203 -10.38 14.71 -11.18
CA GLU A 203 -10.25 14.99 -12.62
C GLU A 203 -11.60 14.87 -13.34
N LEU A 204 -12.29 16.00 -13.49
CA LEU A 204 -13.61 16.08 -14.14
C LEU A 204 -13.54 16.00 -15.67
N GLN A 205 -12.37 16.20 -16.26
CA GLN A 205 -12.13 16.20 -17.71
C GLN A 205 -11.45 14.93 -18.21
N ALA A 206 -11.36 13.88 -17.37
CA ALA A 206 -10.88 12.58 -17.81
C ALA A 206 -11.68 12.09 -19.02
N ALA A 207 -10.97 11.57 -20.02
CA ALA A 207 -11.57 11.32 -21.34
C ALA A 207 -12.62 10.20 -21.35
N VAL A 208 -12.58 9.30 -20.37
CA VAL A 208 -13.47 8.14 -20.27
C VAL A 208 -14.60 8.39 -19.29
N THR A 209 -14.28 8.81 -18.07
CA THR A 209 -15.23 9.07 -16.98
C THR A 209 -14.57 10.00 -15.97
N PRO A 210 -15.30 11.01 -15.43
CA PRO A 210 -14.81 11.84 -14.34
C PRO A 210 -14.28 11.01 -13.18
N ILE A 211 -13.11 11.38 -12.69
CA ILE A 211 -12.52 10.83 -11.48
C ILE A 211 -12.82 11.79 -10.35
N LEU A 212 -13.53 11.30 -9.35
CA LEU A 212 -13.61 11.93 -8.04
C LEU A 212 -12.60 11.23 -7.14
N ASP A 213 -12.05 11.95 -6.18
CA ASP A 213 -11.10 11.40 -5.23
C ASP A 213 -11.72 10.21 -4.48
N GLY A 214 -13.00 10.37 -4.12
CA GLY A 214 -13.84 9.34 -3.52
C GLY A 214 -14.08 8.05 -4.31
N HIS A 215 -13.58 7.93 -5.55
CA HIS A 215 -13.86 6.78 -6.40
C HIS A 215 -12.86 5.65 -6.17
N VAL A 216 -13.37 4.41 -6.21
CA VAL A 216 -12.52 3.24 -6.41
C VAL A 216 -12.38 3.00 -7.91
N LEU A 217 -11.16 3.08 -8.41
CA LEU A 217 -10.79 2.97 -9.82
C LEU A 217 -10.11 1.63 -10.11
N SER A 218 -10.18 1.15 -11.34
CA SER A 218 -9.45 -0.03 -11.84
C SER A 218 -8.38 0.39 -12.84
N ALA A 219 -7.12 0.12 -12.54
CA ALA A 219 -6.01 0.41 -13.44
C ALA A 219 -6.02 -0.49 -14.69
N ARG A 220 -6.45 -1.75 -14.55
CA ARG A 220 -6.52 -2.71 -15.68
C ARG A 220 -7.63 -2.32 -16.65
N LEU A 221 -8.81 -1.99 -16.13
CA LEU A 221 -10.00 -1.74 -16.95
C LEU A 221 -10.08 -0.29 -17.43
N GLY A 222 -9.54 0.67 -16.67
CA GLY A 222 -9.75 2.09 -16.93
C GLY A 222 -11.18 2.52 -16.64
N ALA A 223 -11.75 2.01 -15.56
CA ALA A 223 -13.14 2.21 -15.19
C ALA A 223 -13.27 2.48 -13.69
N VAL A 224 -14.35 3.16 -13.31
CA VAL A 224 -14.77 3.27 -11.91
C VAL A 224 -15.35 1.91 -11.49
N VAL A 225 -14.73 1.29 -10.48
CA VAL A 225 -15.20 0.05 -9.85
C VAL A 225 -16.39 0.35 -8.96
N VAL A 226 -16.28 1.40 -8.14
CA VAL A 226 -17.37 1.90 -7.29
C VAL A 226 -17.31 3.43 -7.23
N ASN A 227 -18.44 4.08 -7.49
CA ASN A 227 -18.55 5.52 -7.25
C ASN A 227 -18.64 5.79 -5.75
N GLN A 228 -18.12 6.92 -5.29
CA GLN A 228 -18.20 7.29 -3.87
C GLN A 228 -19.63 7.29 -3.33
N ALA A 229 -20.59 7.72 -4.16
CA ALA A 229 -22.00 7.72 -3.84
C ALA A 229 -22.53 6.33 -3.44
N ASP A 230 -21.92 5.27 -3.97
CA ASP A 230 -22.29 3.87 -3.73
C ASP A 230 -21.43 3.21 -2.61
N LEU A 231 -20.39 3.89 -2.14
CA LEU A 231 -19.59 3.50 -0.97
C LEU A 231 -20.28 3.86 0.33
N LEU A 232 -20.79 5.10 0.40
CA LEU A 232 -21.37 5.66 1.61
C LEU A 232 -22.89 5.44 1.71
N PRO A 233 -23.46 5.40 2.93
CA PRO A 233 -24.90 5.32 3.13
C PRO A 233 -25.67 6.43 2.38
N VAL A 234 -26.91 6.14 1.98
CA VAL A 234 -27.76 7.11 1.25
C VAL A 234 -28.00 8.43 2.01
N THR A 235 -27.81 8.42 3.33
CA THR A 235 -27.96 9.60 4.20
C THR A 235 -26.76 10.55 4.15
N ALA A 236 -25.58 10.08 3.75
CA ALA A 236 -24.42 10.95 3.48
C ALA A 236 -24.61 11.68 2.14
N PRO A 237 -24.25 12.95 1.99
CA PRO A 237 -24.38 13.68 0.70
C PRO A 237 -23.28 13.31 -0.32
N ALA A 238 -22.86 12.05 -0.38
CA ALA A 238 -21.71 11.59 -1.16
C ALA A 238 -21.96 11.59 -2.68
N GLY A 239 -21.07 12.27 -3.42
CA GLY A 239 -21.03 12.35 -4.87
C GLY A 239 -21.40 13.75 -5.39
N ILE A 240 -20.46 14.40 -6.07
CA ILE A 240 -20.72 15.64 -6.84
C ILE A 240 -21.05 15.31 -8.31
N PRO A 241 -21.86 16.14 -8.99
CA PRO A 241 -22.59 17.31 -8.48
C PRO A 241 -23.95 16.95 -7.82
N ASN A 242 -24.36 15.69 -7.84
CA ASN A 242 -25.75 15.31 -7.60
C ASN A 242 -26.17 15.25 -6.12
N ARG A 243 -25.29 14.79 -5.22
CA ARG A 243 -25.57 14.63 -3.78
C ARG A 243 -24.84 15.66 -2.91
N GLY A 244 -23.70 16.17 -3.37
CA GLY A 244 -23.17 17.47 -2.95
C GLY A 244 -21.75 17.48 -2.36
N VAL A 245 -21.18 16.33 -1.99
CA VAL A 245 -19.85 16.26 -1.35
C VAL A 245 -19.01 15.16 -1.96
N ASP A 246 -17.80 15.49 -2.39
CA ASP A 246 -16.72 14.52 -2.54
C ASP A 246 -16.07 14.38 -1.17
N PHE A 247 -16.07 13.17 -0.62
CA PHE A 247 -15.58 12.84 0.72
C PHE A 247 -14.12 12.37 0.70
N GLY A 248 -13.56 12.11 -0.49
CA GLY A 248 -12.24 11.52 -0.64
C GLY A 248 -12.18 10.06 -0.16
N LEU A 249 -11.05 9.41 -0.39
CA LEU A 249 -10.73 8.10 0.17
C LEU A 249 -9.25 7.99 0.55
N ASP A 250 -8.94 7.98 1.84
CA ASP A 250 -7.55 7.90 2.35
C ASP A 250 -7.17 6.48 2.77
N ALA A 251 -8.09 5.53 2.57
CA ALA A 251 -7.77 4.15 2.82
C ALA A 251 -8.68 3.23 2.00
N LEU A 252 -8.14 2.12 1.51
CA LEU A 252 -8.91 1.15 0.73
C LEU A 252 -8.41 -0.28 0.95
N ALA A 253 -9.32 -1.17 1.34
CA ALA A 253 -9.06 -2.61 1.39
C ALA A 253 -10.25 -3.41 0.84
N ALA A 254 -9.99 -4.55 0.20
CA ALA A 254 -11.03 -5.48 -0.24
C ALA A 254 -10.54 -6.95 -0.20
N SER A 255 -11.36 -7.89 -0.67
CA SER A 255 -10.89 -9.26 -0.92
C SER A 255 -10.02 -9.33 -2.18
N ARG A 256 -9.08 -10.28 -2.25
CA ARG A 256 -8.26 -10.50 -3.45
C ARG A 256 -9.08 -10.95 -4.65
N ARG A 257 -10.30 -11.44 -4.41
CA ARG A 257 -11.28 -11.80 -5.45
C ARG A 257 -11.94 -10.60 -6.12
N GLY A 258 -11.75 -9.38 -5.60
CA GLY A 258 -12.43 -8.18 -6.10
C GLY A 258 -13.94 -8.23 -5.83
N THR A 259 -14.35 -8.70 -4.65
CA THR A 259 -15.76 -8.74 -4.26
C THR A 259 -16.18 -7.36 -3.73
N LEU A 260 -17.13 -6.68 -4.39
CA LEU A 260 -17.49 -5.30 -4.06
C LEU A 260 -18.05 -5.14 -2.64
N GLU A 261 -18.78 -6.13 -2.15
CA GLU A 261 -19.36 -6.15 -0.80
C GLU A 261 -18.30 -6.26 0.30
N THR A 262 -17.05 -6.56 -0.09
CA THR A 262 -15.92 -6.63 0.84
C THR A 262 -15.13 -5.33 0.95
N ILE A 263 -15.50 -4.26 0.24
CA ILE A 263 -14.76 -3.01 0.29
C ILE A 263 -14.88 -2.37 1.68
N ARG A 264 -13.72 -2.09 2.27
CA ARG A 264 -13.50 -1.27 3.47
C ARG A 264 -12.68 -0.06 3.09
N PHE A 265 -12.93 1.06 3.75
CA PHE A 265 -12.29 2.31 3.39
C PHE A 265 -12.30 3.31 4.54
N SER A 266 -11.48 4.37 4.43
CA SER A 266 -11.63 5.63 5.17
C SER A 266 -11.93 6.77 4.20
N THR A 267 -12.17 7.97 4.70
CA THR A 267 -12.50 9.16 3.90
C THR A 267 -11.77 10.39 4.41
N GLU A 268 -11.28 11.26 3.52
CA GLU A 268 -10.59 12.53 3.85
C GLU A 268 -11.35 13.43 4.82
N ILE A 269 -12.68 13.37 4.82
CA ILE A 269 -13.49 14.21 5.69
C ILE A 269 -14.58 13.47 6.46
N LEU A 270 -14.79 13.90 7.70
CA LEU A 270 -15.87 13.40 8.56
C LEU A 270 -17.30 13.76 8.07
N PHE A 271 -18.28 12.98 8.50
CA PHE A 271 -19.72 13.25 8.35
C PHE A 271 -20.45 13.25 9.68
N ARG A 272 -21.12 14.36 10.02
CA ARG A 272 -21.85 14.52 11.30
C ARG A 272 -23.32 14.07 11.27
N GLY A 273 -23.75 13.34 10.24
CA GLY A 273 -25.13 12.87 10.10
C GLY A 273 -25.44 11.59 10.89
N THR A 274 -26.41 10.80 10.41
CA THR A 274 -26.78 9.52 11.03
C THR A 274 -26.90 8.42 9.96
N PRO A 275 -26.10 7.34 10.05
CA PRO A 275 -24.91 7.24 10.90
C PRO A 275 -23.87 8.30 10.51
N GLY A 276 -23.17 8.86 11.50
CA GLY A 276 -22.02 9.73 11.28
C GLY A 276 -20.73 8.92 11.32
N PHE A 277 -19.63 9.48 10.82
CA PHE A 277 -18.30 8.88 10.79
C PHE A 277 -17.22 9.96 10.81
N THR A 278 -15.99 9.58 11.18
CA THR A 278 -14.79 10.40 11.06
C THR A 278 -13.88 9.92 9.93
N ASP A 279 -12.95 10.77 9.56
CA ASP A 279 -11.80 10.55 8.67
C ASP A 279 -10.82 9.46 9.14
N GLY A 280 -10.88 9.09 10.42
CA GLY A 280 -10.11 7.96 10.95
C GLY A 280 -10.87 6.63 11.10
N ASP A 281 -12.16 6.58 10.73
CA ASP A 281 -13.00 5.38 10.93
C ASP A 281 -12.86 4.40 9.75
N VAL A 282 -12.73 3.11 10.03
CA VAL A 282 -12.87 2.07 8.98
C VAL A 282 -14.35 1.87 8.69
N LEU A 283 -14.76 2.24 7.49
CA LEU A 283 -16.10 2.10 6.96
C LEU A 283 -16.23 0.84 6.11
N LYS A 284 -17.42 0.24 6.13
CA LYS A 284 -17.82 -0.83 5.22
C LYS A 284 -18.81 -0.29 4.21
N LYS A 285 -18.59 -0.63 2.94
CA LYS A 285 -19.46 -0.23 1.83
C LYS A 285 -20.94 -0.45 2.16
N GLY A 286 -21.73 0.64 2.14
CA GLY A 286 -23.17 0.65 2.34
C GLY A 286 -23.66 0.51 3.79
N ASP A 287 -22.81 0.03 4.71
CA ASP A 287 -23.20 -0.32 6.09
C ASP A 287 -22.70 0.68 7.14
N GLY A 288 -21.81 1.63 6.79
CA GLY A 288 -21.28 2.65 7.71
C GLY A 288 -20.04 2.16 8.47
N ILE A 289 -19.84 2.60 9.71
CA ILE A 289 -18.64 2.29 10.51
C ILE A 289 -18.57 0.79 10.84
N GLU A 290 -17.46 0.15 10.47
CA GLU A 290 -17.09 -1.22 10.89
C GLU A 290 -16.12 -1.19 12.08
N THR A 291 -15.18 -0.25 12.13
CA THR A 291 -14.28 -0.04 13.27
C THR A 291 -14.05 1.45 13.46
N THR A 292 -14.23 1.95 14.69
CA THR A 292 -13.98 3.36 14.97
C THR A 292 -12.49 3.67 15.03
N ASN A 293 -12.11 4.89 14.68
CA ASN A 293 -10.73 5.38 14.82
C ASN A 293 -10.18 5.10 16.22
N SER A 294 -10.95 5.50 17.23
CA SER A 294 -10.58 5.32 18.63
C SER A 294 -10.33 3.86 19.00
N ALA A 295 -11.04 2.91 18.40
CA ALA A 295 -10.81 1.49 18.64
C ALA A 295 -9.57 0.97 17.89
N LEU A 296 -9.32 1.50 16.69
CA LEU A 296 -8.17 1.16 15.85
C LEU A 296 -6.86 1.59 16.51
N VAL A 297 -6.78 2.83 17.01
CA VAL A 297 -5.55 3.40 17.59
C VAL A 297 -5.40 3.20 19.09
N ALA A 298 -6.49 2.89 19.82
CA ALA A 298 -6.46 2.67 21.28
C ALA A 298 -5.34 1.75 21.77
N PRO A 299 -4.98 0.65 21.07
CA PRO A 299 -3.85 -0.15 21.46
C PRO A 299 -2.59 0.71 21.68
N PHE A 300 -2.25 1.63 20.80
CA PHE A 300 -1.01 2.40 20.91
C PHE A 300 -1.01 3.47 22.01
N GLU A 301 -2.09 3.59 22.79
CA GLU A 301 -2.28 4.60 23.84
C GLU A 301 -1.81 5.99 23.37
N PRO A 302 -2.35 6.51 22.24
CA PRO A 302 -1.86 7.74 21.66
C PRO A 302 -2.10 8.90 22.62
N LYS A 303 -1.10 9.78 22.74
CA LYS A 303 -1.28 11.05 23.45
C LYS A 303 -2.18 12.01 22.66
N ALA A 304 -2.30 11.81 21.34
CA ALA A 304 -3.24 12.51 20.49
C ALA A 304 -4.69 12.15 20.85
N ARG A 305 -5.62 13.08 20.60
CA ARG A 305 -7.06 12.86 20.88
C ARG A 305 -7.81 12.23 19.72
N PHE A 306 -7.24 12.37 18.54
CA PHE A 306 -7.76 11.91 17.27
C PHE A 306 -6.54 11.79 16.35
N LEU A 307 -6.59 10.81 15.46
CA LEU A 307 -5.60 10.57 14.41
C LEU A 307 -6.40 10.17 13.17
N GLY A 308 -6.13 10.75 12.02
CA GLY A 308 -6.73 10.31 10.78
C GLY A 308 -6.25 8.92 10.34
N LEU A 309 -6.80 8.37 9.25
CA LEU A 309 -6.45 7.04 8.74
C LEU A 309 -6.03 7.15 7.28
N ASP A 310 -4.74 7.03 7.04
CA ASP A 310 -4.11 7.37 5.76
C ASP A 310 -3.73 6.15 4.91
N ALA A 311 -3.81 4.95 5.49
CA ALA A 311 -3.60 3.73 4.73
C ALA A 311 -4.27 2.55 5.41
N LEU A 312 -4.78 1.60 4.61
CA LEU A 312 -5.45 0.42 5.16
C LEU A 312 -5.25 -0.82 4.29
N TYR A 313 -4.84 -1.90 4.94
CA TYR A 313 -4.90 -3.26 4.44
C TYR A 313 -5.71 -4.13 5.42
N ILE A 314 -6.59 -4.97 4.88
CA ILE A 314 -7.30 -5.99 5.65
C ILE A 314 -7.31 -7.30 4.84
N ASN A 315 -6.93 -8.39 5.48
CA ASN A 315 -7.07 -9.72 4.89
C ASN A 315 -8.52 -10.20 4.96
N LEU A 316 -9.24 -10.02 3.86
CA LEU A 316 -10.68 -10.29 3.76
C LEU A 316 -10.99 -11.58 3.00
N ASP A 317 -9.97 -12.33 2.59
CA ASP A 317 -10.19 -13.62 1.98
C ASP A 317 -10.55 -14.66 3.03
N PRO A 318 -11.59 -15.48 2.79
CA PRO A 318 -11.95 -16.52 3.74
C PRO A 318 -10.78 -17.49 3.91
N ALA A 319 -10.39 -17.72 5.17
CA ALA A 319 -9.42 -18.76 5.50
C ALA A 319 -9.85 -20.08 4.85
N VAL A 320 -8.92 -20.74 4.14
CA VAL A 320 -9.17 -22.06 3.58
C VAL A 320 -9.45 -23.00 4.74
N ASN A 321 -10.72 -23.40 4.90
CA ASN A 321 -11.11 -24.37 5.91
C ASN A 321 -10.69 -25.77 5.42
N TRP A 322 -9.43 -26.12 5.68
CA TRP A 322 -8.84 -27.40 5.28
C TRP A 322 -9.62 -28.60 5.81
N ASP A 323 -10.21 -28.52 6.99
CA ASP A 323 -11.00 -29.62 7.55
C ASP A 323 -12.22 -29.98 6.67
N ARG A 324 -12.74 -29.01 5.92
CA ARG A 324 -13.84 -29.24 4.97
C ARG A 324 -13.39 -29.87 3.66
N TYR A 325 -12.18 -29.55 3.19
CA TYR A 325 -11.68 -29.98 1.87
C TYR A 325 -10.77 -31.21 1.92
N LEU A 326 -10.06 -31.42 3.04
CA LEU A 326 -9.13 -32.54 3.23
C LEU A 326 -9.81 -33.91 3.02
N PRO A 327 -11.04 -34.17 3.50
CA PRO A 327 -11.72 -35.44 3.22
C PRO A 327 -12.01 -35.65 1.72
N TYR A 328 -12.30 -34.58 0.97
CA TYR A 328 -12.55 -34.64 -0.48
C TYR A 328 -11.26 -34.86 -1.26
N ILE A 329 -10.19 -34.15 -0.90
CA ILE A 329 -8.87 -34.28 -1.52
C ILE A 329 -8.32 -35.70 -1.30
N LEU A 330 -8.37 -36.21 -0.06
CA LEU A 330 -7.90 -37.56 0.27
C LEU A 330 -8.73 -38.63 -0.46
N LYS A 331 -10.05 -38.46 -0.56
CA LYS A 331 -10.92 -39.39 -1.30
C LYS A 331 -10.62 -39.43 -2.80
N HIS A 332 -10.19 -38.31 -3.40
CA HIS A 332 -9.79 -38.28 -4.81
C HIS A 332 -8.35 -38.74 -5.03
N ALA A 333 -7.42 -38.44 -4.12
CA ALA A 333 -6.05 -38.94 -4.18
C ALA A 333 -6.01 -40.48 -4.07
N LEU A 334 -6.84 -41.07 -3.20
CA LEU A 334 -6.93 -42.53 -3.05
C LEU A 334 -7.51 -43.23 -4.30
N ARG A 335 -8.46 -42.58 -5.01
CA ARG A 335 -9.03 -43.12 -6.26
C ARG A 335 -8.10 -43.03 -7.46
N LEU A 336 -7.06 -42.19 -7.39
CA LEU A 336 -6.02 -42.09 -8.42
C LEU A 336 -4.85 -43.04 -8.17
N ALA A 337 -4.82 -43.68 -6.99
CA ALA A 337 -3.82 -44.67 -6.59
C ALA A 337 -4.30 -46.12 -6.78
N GLU A 338 -5.53 -46.30 -7.26
CA GLU A 338 -6.14 -47.57 -7.71
C GLU A 338 -6.13 -47.65 -9.24
#